data_AF-A0A8S0YV21-F1
#
_entry.id   AF-A0A8S0YV21-F1
#
_cell.length_a   1.000
_cell.length_b   1.000
_cell.length_c   1.000
_cell.angle_alpha   90.00
_cell.angle_beta   90.00
_cell.angle_gamma   90.00
#
_symmetry.space_group_name_H-M   'P 1'
#
loop_
_entity.id
_entity.type
_entity.pdbx_description
1 polymer ?
#
loop_
_entity_poly.entity_id
_entity_poly.type
_entity_poly.pdbx_seq_one_letter_code
_entity_poly.pdbx_strand_id
1 'polypeptide(L)'
;MFENLNRTAYHPKCNAYGQDLFRRIPCPKGKLCVDEDTPWNVVKKNQFTYVIQNSGQPRFWYVSMVSCYLDEVTCTWHHYKGAAMNDNTTLTNKPHTVHYDFWLVNGNPNLSFYNTLLYQFSFDRQNTLELYLVFWLCYIVLLPVQIYAVRTQKHPVTKLFTFSLVLEFVALCFNVLHTVKFAADGVGFASLAAAGDVLDIMSRTLFMLLLLLLAKGWAVTRLELTYKPLVFGVWLAYGIVHILLYVWNTTEVDIIEEIDEYQTWPGWLILALRVAIMTWFVLELRNTMMYEHNMPKLNFLLHFGASSLVWFVYLPIIALIALQISPLWRFKFILGITYSADCLAFCVMAHLLWPTRSEQYLLLAPSDYTAGIEELDEFNESPHVVHSDTVALTTAESINADDEEVIFTRAALKNGSIYS
;
A
#
# COMPACT_ATOMS: atom_id res chain seq x y z
N MET A 1 -16.43 38.90 14.19
CA MET A 1 -15.02 38.61 14.57
C MET A 1 -14.55 39.53 15.69
N PHE A 2 -14.36 40.83 15.47
CA PHE A 2 -13.78 41.76 16.45
C PHE A 2 -14.52 41.86 17.79
N GLU A 3 -15.85 41.75 17.80
CA GLU A 3 -16.64 41.74 19.03
C GLU A 3 -16.27 40.55 19.95
N ASN A 4 -16.08 39.35 19.39
CA ASN A 4 -15.61 38.19 20.13
C ASN A 4 -14.18 38.39 20.61
N LEU A 5 -13.29 38.94 19.76
CA LEU A 5 -11.90 39.24 20.15
C LEU A 5 -11.84 40.24 21.31
N ASN A 6 -12.69 41.27 21.33
CA ASN A 6 -12.67 42.24 22.43
C ASN A 6 -13.12 41.63 23.77
N ARG A 7 -13.98 40.61 23.73
CA ARG A 7 -14.43 39.87 24.93
C ARG A 7 -13.45 38.79 25.37
N THR A 8 -12.77 38.13 24.43
CA THR A 8 -11.98 36.91 24.70
C THR A 8 -10.48 37.11 24.72
N ALA A 9 -9.92 38.08 23.99
CA ALA A 9 -8.47 38.28 23.95
C ALA A 9 -7.98 39.02 25.19
N TYR A 10 -6.92 38.49 25.81
CA TYR A 10 -6.18 39.18 26.87
C TYR A 10 -5.47 40.43 26.32
N HIS A 11 -5.56 41.53 27.06
CA HIS A 11 -4.70 42.70 26.86
C HIS A 11 -4.55 43.47 28.18
N PRO A 12 -3.33 43.79 28.66
CA PRO A 12 -3.11 44.32 30.01
C PRO A 12 -3.85 45.65 30.30
N LYS A 13 -4.13 46.47 29.27
CA LYS A 13 -4.88 47.73 29.41
C LYS A 13 -6.38 47.61 29.12
N CYS A 14 -6.78 46.73 28.19
CA CYS A 14 -8.13 46.72 27.62
C CYS A 14 -8.99 45.54 28.10
N ASN A 15 -8.38 44.40 28.41
CA ASN A 15 -9.08 43.22 28.90
C ASN A 15 -8.13 42.32 29.72
N ALA A 16 -7.94 42.66 31.00
CA ALA A 16 -7.07 41.91 31.91
C ALA A 16 -7.59 40.51 32.29
N TYR A 17 -8.86 40.20 32.00
CA TYR A 17 -9.50 38.91 32.28
C TYR A 17 -9.69 38.05 31.02
N GLY A 18 -9.17 38.49 29.87
CA GLY A 18 -9.19 37.73 28.64
C GLY A 18 -8.30 36.48 28.70
N GLN A 19 -8.48 35.60 27.72
CA GLN A 19 -7.63 34.43 27.52
C GLN A 19 -6.34 34.84 26.81
N ASP A 20 -5.20 34.47 27.38
CA ASP A 20 -3.89 34.68 26.76
C ASP A 20 -3.62 33.62 25.67
N LEU A 21 -4.31 33.75 24.53
CA LEU A 21 -4.14 32.86 23.35
C LEU A 21 -3.49 33.58 22.15
N PHE A 22 -3.09 34.84 22.30
CA PHE A 22 -2.77 35.75 21.19
C PHE A 22 -1.33 36.26 21.30
N ARG A 23 -0.62 36.32 20.17
CA ARG A 23 0.73 36.90 20.09
C ARG A 23 0.79 37.91 18.95
N ARG A 24 1.25 39.12 19.24
CA ARG A 24 1.39 40.22 18.28
C ARG A 24 2.62 39.99 17.41
N ILE A 25 2.39 39.95 16.09
CA ILE A 25 3.43 39.83 15.06
C ILE A 25 3.45 41.10 14.19
N PRO A 26 4.60 41.49 13.60
CA PRO A 26 5.91 40.82 13.67
C PRO A 26 6.69 41.10 14.96
N CYS A 27 7.42 40.09 15.44
CA CYS A 27 8.31 40.26 16.59
C CYS A 27 9.66 40.88 16.18
N PRO A 28 10.26 41.75 17.03
CA PRO A 28 11.52 42.42 16.70
C PRO A 28 12.68 41.42 16.50
N LYS A 29 13.38 41.50 15.36
CA LYS A 29 14.45 40.55 14.98
C LYS A 29 15.50 40.38 16.09
N GLY A 30 15.78 39.14 16.45
CA GLY A 30 16.78 38.79 17.48
C GLY A 30 16.38 39.15 18.91
N LYS A 31 15.12 39.54 19.14
CA LYS A 31 14.55 39.86 20.45
C LYS A 31 13.27 39.06 20.67
N LEU A 32 12.83 38.97 21.93
CA LEU A 32 11.55 38.39 22.29
C LEU A 32 10.38 39.21 21.73
N CYS A 33 9.23 38.55 21.53
CA CYS A 33 7.98 39.20 21.20
C CYS A 33 7.50 40.10 22.36
N VAL A 34 6.72 41.14 22.05
CA VAL A 34 6.32 42.17 23.04
C VAL A 34 5.40 41.61 24.13
N ASP A 35 4.73 40.49 23.87
CA ASP A 35 3.81 39.82 24.81
C ASP A 35 4.51 38.79 25.73
N GLU A 36 5.83 38.62 25.62
CA GLU A 36 6.59 37.63 26.39
C GLU A 36 7.22 38.25 27.64
N ASP A 37 6.39 38.50 28.65
CA ASP A 37 6.78 39.13 29.93
C ASP A 37 7.81 38.33 30.75
N THR A 38 7.96 37.02 30.47
CA THR A 38 8.80 36.09 31.25
C THR A 38 9.86 35.39 30.39
N PRO A 39 11.03 36.02 30.15
CA PRO A 39 12.08 35.49 29.27
C PRO A 39 12.54 34.06 29.58
N TRP A 40 12.47 33.64 30.85
CA TRP A 40 12.89 32.32 31.33
C TRP A 40 11.98 31.18 30.86
N ASN A 41 10.72 31.47 30.52
CA ASN A 41 9.75 30.51 30.02
C ASN A 41 9.89 30.24 28.51
N VAL A 42 10.57 31.14 27.79
CA VAL A 42 10.79 31.02 26.35
C VAL A 42 11.87 29.99 26.05
N VAL A 43 11.60 29.07 25.13
CA VAL A 43 12.58 28.09 24.67
C VAL A 43 13.75 28.80 23.98
N LYS A 44 14.97 28.45 24.37
CA LYS A 44 16.20 29.11 23.91
C LYS A 44 16.27 29.14 22.38
N LYS A 45 16.70 30.28 21.83
CA LYS A 45 16.76 30.63 20.40
C LYS A 45 15.43 31.00 19.72
N ASN A 46 14.29 30.84 20.38
CA ASN A 46 12.99 31.25 19.85
C ASN A 46 12.58 32.66 20.34
N GLN A 47 11.69 33.33 19.62
CA GLN A 47 11.22 34.68 19.97
C GLN A 47 10.03 34.70 20.93
N PHE A 48 9.29 33.60 21.03
CA PHE A 48 8.19 33.40 21.97
C PHE A 48 8.03 31.90 22.25
N THR A 49 7.23 31.53 23.25
CA THR A 49 6.83 30.14 23.46
C THR A 49 5.41 30.08 23.97
N TYR A 50 4.53 29.46 23.20
CA TYR A 50 3.14 29.29 23.58
C TYR A 50 2.92 27.90 24.18
N VAL A 51 2.59 27.83 25.47
CA VAL A 51 2.41 26.55 26.19
C VAL A 51 0.93 26.20 26.27
N ILE A 52 0.53 25.18 25.50
CA ILE A 52 -0.81 24.59 25.58
C ILE A 52 -0.93 23.78 26.89
N GLN A 53 -1.97 24.05 27.68
CA GLN A 53 -2.26 23.28 28.90
C GLN A 53 -2.61 21.83 28.54
N ASN A 54 -1.81 20.88 29.05
CA ASN A 54 -2.09 19.47 28.87
C ASN A 54 -3.31 19.05 29.71
N SER A 55 -4.41 18.67 29.04
CA SER A 55 -5.65 18.21 29.66
C SER A 55 -5.77 16.67 29.74
N GLY A 56 -4.69 15.95 29.43
CA GLY A 56 -4.67 14.48 29.42
C GLY A 56 -5.40 13.83 28.23
N GLN A 57 -5.95 14.65 27.32
CA GLN A 57 -6.66 14.19 26.13
C GLN A 57 -5.99 14.76 24.86
N PRO A 58 -5.76 13.95 23.82
CA PRO A 58 -5.28 14.45 22.53
C PRO A 58 -6.35 15.33 21.86
N ARG A 59 -5.91 16.46 21.28
CA ARG A 59 -6.76 17.47 20.63
C ARG A 59 -6.00 18.13 19.49
N PHE A 60 -6.72 18.50 18.43
CA PHE A 60 -6.17 19.32 17.36
C PHE A 60 -6.08 20.79 17.79
N TRP A 61 -5.02 21.45 17.36
CA TRP A 61 -4.76 22.86 17.59
C TRP A 61 -4.39 23.52 16.27
N TYR A 62 -5.11 24.58 15.90
CA TYR A 62 -4.90 25.31 14.66
C TYR A 62 -4.30 26.68 14.99
N VAL A 63 -3.22 27.04 14.29
CA VAL A 63 -2.62 28.38 14.36
C VAL A 63 -3.17 29.21 13.21
N SER A 64 -3.82 30.33 13.52
CA SER A 64 -4.38 31.24 12.52
C SER A 64 -3.69 32.60 12.60
N MET A 65 -3.20 33.11 11.47
CA MET A 65 -2.69 34.47 11.35
C MET A 65 -3.80 35.42 10.89
N VAL A 66 -3.97 36.54 11.58
CA VAL A 66 -5.00 37.54 11.27
C VAL A 66 -4.38 38.93 11.15
N SER A 67 -4.73 39.65 10.08
CA SER A 67 -4.29 41.03 9.83
C SER A 67 -5.15 42.06 10.58
N CYS A 68 -5.00 42.12 11.90
CA CYS A 68 -5.70 43.10 12.75
C CYS A 68 -4.79 43.70 13.82
N TYR A 69 -5.15 44.89 14.29
CA TYR A 69 -4.51 45.56 15.42
C TYR A 69 -5.56 46.04 16.44
N LEU A 70 -5.14 46.21 17.68
CA LEU A 70 -5.93 46.81 18.76
C LEU A 70 -5.45 48.25 18.94
N ASP A 71 -6.37 49.21 18.93
CA ASP A 71 -6.09 50.56 19.41
C ASP A 71 -6.17 50.58 20.94
N GLU A 72 -5.06 50.89 21.62
CA GLU A 72 -4.98 50.92 23.08
C GLU A 72 -5.73 52.11 23.73
N VAL A 73 -6.11 53.13 22.95
CA VAL A 73 -6.83 54.32 23.45
C VAL A 73 -8.34 54.08 23.46
N THR A 74 -8.87 53.52 22.38
CA THR A 74 -10.31 53.22 22.23
C THR A 74 -10.68 51.80 22.67
N CYS A 75 -9.68 50.92 22.85
CA CYS A 75 -9.86 49.48 23.08
C CYS A 75 -10.77 48.81 22.05
N THR A 76 -10.62 49.19 20.77
CA THR A 76 -11.31 48.55 19.64
C THR A 76 -10.33 47.91 18.65
N TRP A 77 -10.71 46.72 18.17
CA TRP A 77 -9.96 45.99 17.14
C TRP A 77 -10.32 46.50 15.74
N HIS A 78 -9.28 46.69 14.92
CA HIS A 78 -9.40 47.18 13.55
C HIS A 78 -8.66 46.28 12.56
N HIS A 79 -9.16 46.22 11.32
CA HIS A 79 -8.42 45.59 10.22
C HIS A 79 -7.14 46.36 9.93
N TYR A 80 -6.03 45.65 9.77
CA TYR A 80 -4.77 46.24 9.32
C TYR A 80 -4.86 46.53 7.82
N LYS A 81 -4.89 47.82 7.46
CA LYS A 81 -5.11 48.30 6.09
C LYS A 81 -3.83 48.54 5.28
N GLY A 82 -2.65 48.22 5.83
CA GLY A 82 -1.35 48.44 5.20
C GLY A 82 -0.41 49.30 6.05
N ALA A 83 0.84 49.40 5.62
CA ALA A 83 1.84 50.23 6.30
C ALA A 83 1.63 51.72 6.01
N ALA A 84 1.69 52.55 7.05
CA ALA A 84 1.72 54.00 6.93
C ALA A 84 3.06 54.44 6.31
N MET A 85 3.00 55.38 5.36
CA MET A 85 4.20 56.07 4.89
C MET A 85 4.66 57.10 5.95
N ASN A 86 5.90 57.55 5.81
CA ASN A 86 6.59 58.56 6.63
C ASN A 86 5.82 59.88 6.80
N ASP A 87 4.81 60.11 5.97
CA ASP A 87 3.81 61.16 6.10
C ASP A 87 2.48 60.48 6.48
N ASN A 88 2.01 60.74 7.71
CA ASN A 88 1.00 59.94 8.45
C ASN A 88 -0.43 59.96 7.86
N THR A 89 -0.56 60.38 6.61
CA THR A 89 -1.80 60.69 5.89
C THR A 89 -2.10 59.72 4.75
N THR A 90 -1.11 58.95 4.28
CA THR A 90 -1.29 57.99 3.17
C THR A 90 -0.99 56.55 3.60
N LEU A 91 -2.05 55.72 3.65
CA LEU A 91 -1.89 54.27 3.75
C LEU A 91 -1.50 53.71 2.38
N THR A 92 -0.42 52.95 2.33
CA THR A 92 -0.10 52.18 1.13
C THR A 92 -0.90 50.87 1.14
N ASN A 93 -1.62 50.58 0.06
CA ASN A 93 -2.23 49.26 -0.20
C ASN A 93 -1.17 48.17 -0.50
N LYS A 94 0.05 48.31 0.02
CA LYS A 94 1.13 47.32 -0.15
C LYS A 94 1.02 46.27 0.95
N PRO A 95 0.96 44.96 0.60
CA PRO A 95 0.93 43.90 1.61
C PRO A 95 2.21 43.91 2.42
N HIS A 96 2.09 43.84 3.75
CA HIS A 96 3.24 43.73 4.64
C HIS A 96 3.65 42.26 4.74
N THR A 97 4.75 41.89 4.11
CA THR A 97 5.27 40.51 4.10
C THR A 97 5.95 40.19 5.44
N VAL A 98 5.37 39.29 6.21
CA VAL A 98 5.94 38.77 7.46
C VAL A 98 6.57 37.40 7.19
N HIS A 99 7.87 37.28 7.45
CA HIS A 99 8.54 35.97 7.53
C HIS A 99 8.40 35.44 8.95
N TYR A 100 7.96 34.19 9.07
CA TYR A 100 7.79 33.50 10.34
C TYR A 100 8.37 32.08 10.24
N ASP A 101 8.73 31.54 11.39
CA ASP A 101 9.16 30.16 11.59
C ASP A 101 8.52 29.69 12.90
N PHE A 102 7.73 28.63 12.84
CA PHE A 102 7.00 28.09 13.98
C PHE A 102 7.43 26.64 14.21
N TRP A 103 8.03 26.39 15.37
CA TRP A 103 8.38 25.04 15.80
C TRP A 103 7.29 24.52 16.74
N LEU A 104 6.42 23.65 16.22
CA LEU A 104 5.35 23.00 16.98
C LEU A 104 5.85 21.65 17.49
N VAL A 105 5.74 21.40 18.80
CA VAL A 105 6.21 20.17 19.45
C VAL A 105 5.22 19.65 20.49
N ASN A 106 5.11 18.34 20.61
CA ASN A 106 4.27 17.67 21.60
C ASN A 106 5.07 17.38 22.89
N GLY A 107 4.89 18.27 23.87
CA GLY A 107 5.53 18.18 25.19
C GLY A 107 6.60 19.25 25.40
N ASN A 108 7.30 19.17 26.55
CA ASN A 108 8.28 20.20 26.93
C ASN A 108 9.70 19.80 26.51
N PRO A 109 10.35 20.52 25.57
CA PRO A 109 11.71 20.20 25.10
C PRO A 109 12.80 20.46 26.15
N ASN A 110 12.55 21.29 27.16
CA ASN A 110 13.54 21.61 28.20
C ASN A 110 13.63 20.56 29.32
N LEU A 111 12.59 19.75 29.52
CA LEU A 111 12.47 18.86 30.69
C LEU A 111 12.73 17.38 30.38
N SER A 112 12.53 16.93 29.14
CA SER A 112 12.47 15.49 28.88
C SER A 112 13.63 14.96 28.03
N PHE A 113 14.60 14.36 28.73
CA PHE A 113 15.59 13.45 28.15
C PHE A 113 14.98 12.18 27.54
N TYR A 114 13.73 11.83 27.88
CA TYR A 114 13.01 10.68 27.32
C TYR A 114 12.20 11.01 26.07
N ASN A 115 11.83 12.28 25.84
CA ASN A 115 10.93 12.66 24.73
C ASN A 115 11.67 13.07 23.45
N THR A 116 13.02 13.05 23.40
CA THR A 116 13.75 13.54 22.22
C THR A 116 13.31 12.86 20.92
N LEU A 117 12.93 11.58 20.99
CA LEU A 117 12.45 10.81 19.83
C LEU A 117 10.93 10.87 19.62
N LEU A 118 10.19 11.67 20.42
CA LEU A 118 8.73 11.69 20.44
C LEU A 118 8.13 13.09 20.30
N TYR A 119 8.79 14.14 20.79
CA TYR A 119 8.19 15.48 20.83
C TYR A 119 8.02 16.11 19.44
N GLN A 120 8.85 15.73 18.45
CA GLN A 120 8.72 16.21 17.07
C GLN A 120 7.48 15.61 16.37
N PHE A 121 6.94 14.50 16.87
CA PHE A 121 5.80 13.82 16.25
C PHE A 121 4.47 14.40 16.74
N SER A 122 3.58 14.67 15.78
CA SER A 122 2.14 14.85 16.04
C SER A 122 1.55 13.62 16.73
N PHE A 123 0.43 13.78 17.45
CA PHE A 123 -0.12 12.68 18.26
C PHE A 123 -0.45 11.44 17.42
N ASP A 124 -0.95 11.62 16.20
CA ASP A 124 -1.24 10.58 15.21
C ASP A 124 0.03 9.90 14.64
N ARG A 125 1.21 10.56 14.68
CA ARG A 125 2.49 10.00 14.22
C ARG A 125 3.41 9.46 15.32
N GLN A 126 3.10 9.69 16.60
CA GLN A 126 3.89 9.11 17.70
C GLN A 126 3.93 7.57 17.63
N ASN A 127 5.08 6.99 17.98
CA ASN A 127 5.38 5.54 17.96
C ASN A 127 5.47 4.91 16.55
N THR A 128 5.37 5.70 15.47
CA THR A 128 5.64 5.21 14.09
C THR A 128 7.07 4.71 13.93
N LEU A 129 8.04 5.36 14.59
CA LEU A 129 9.44 4.90 14.63
C LEU A 129 9.56 3.49 15.23
N GLU A 130 8.92 3.24 16.37
CA GLU A 130 8.93 1.93 17.05
C GLU A 130 8.34 0.85 16.14
N LEU A 131 7.22 1.16 15.47
CA LEU A 131 6.53 0.30 14.53
C LEU A 131 7.43 -0.08 13.35
N TYR A 132 8.05 0.90 12.67
CA TYR A 132 8.99 0.63 11.58
C TYR A 132 10.22 -0.16 12.04
N LEU A 133 10.75 0.10 13.25
CA LEU A 133 11.89 -0.65 13.79
C LEU A 133 11.53 -2.11 14.08
N VAL A 134 10.34 -2.40 14.60
CA VAL A 134 9.88 -3.78 14.83
C VAL A 134 9.82 -4.57 13.53
N PHE A 135 9.21 -4.01 12.47
CA PHE A 135 9.17 -4.69 11.17
C PHE A 135 10.55 -4.79 10.54
N TRP A 136 11.37 -3.74 10.59
CA TRP A 136 12.75 -3.77 10.09
C TRP A 136 13.58 -4.90 10.74
N LEU A 137 13.42 -5.14 12.05
CA LEU A 137 14.04 -6.28 12.74
C LEU A 137 13.53 -7.64 12.22
N CYS A 138 12.23 -7.79 11.96
CA CYS A 138 11.68 -9.01 11.34
C CYS A 138 12.28 -9.26 9.95
N TYR A 139 12.36 -8.22 9.11
CA TYR A 139 12.90 -8.34 7.74
C TYR A 139 14.43 -8.53 7.71
N ILE A 140 15.17 -8.04 8.71
CA ILE A 140 16.59 -8.37 8.92
C ILE A 140 16.81 -9.88 9.06
N VAL A 141 15.89 -10.61 9.68
CA VAL A 141 15.98 -12.07 9.81
C VAL A 141 15.44 -12.77 8.56
N LEU A 142 14.32 -12.31 8.02
CA LEU A 142 13.65 -12.93 6.88
C LEU A 142 14.46 -12.85 5.58
N LEU A 143 15.12 -11.73 5.31
CA LEU A 143 15.85 -11.51 4.06
C LEU A 143 17.07 -12.45 3.89
N PRO A 144 17.99 -12.61 4.87
CA PRO A 144 19.07 -13.60 4.77
C PRO A 144 18.58 -15.04 4.61
N VAL A 145 17.51 -15.40 5.32
CA VAL A 145 16.86 -16.73 5.22
C VAL A 145 16.34 -16.96 3.80
N GLN A 146 15.70 -15.97 3.19
CA GLN A 146 15.23 -16.04 1.81
C GLN A 146 16.38 -16.02 0.78
N ILE A 147 17.45 -15.27 1.02
CA ILE A 147 18.67 -15.27 0.18
C ILE A 147 19.35 -16.64 0.19
N TYR A 148 19.32 -17.37 1.32
CA TYR A 148 19.77 -18.75 1.39
C TYR A 148 18.87 -19.66 0.52
N ALA A 149 17.55 -19.59 0.69
CA ALA A 149 16.59 -20.41 -0.07
C ALA A 149 16.74 -20.25 -1.60
N VAL A 150 16.81 -19.00 -2.10
CA VAL A 150 16.92 -18.75 -3.55
C VAL A 150 18.25 -19.20 -4.15
N ARG A 151 19.35 -19.18 -3.38
CA ARG A 151 20.66 -19.67 -3.82
C ARG A 151 20.69 -21.19 -3.97
N THR A 152 19.98 -21.91 -3.10
CA THR A 152 19.86 -23.37 -3.14
C THR A 152 19.08 -23.82 -4.38
N GLN A 153 17.89 -23.27 -4.62
CA GLN A 153 16.98 -23.78 -5.66
C GLN A 153 17.08 -23.11 -7.03
N LYS A 154 17.57 -21.86 -7.10
CA LYS A 154 17.69 -21.04 -8.32
C LYS A 154 16.40 -20.85 -9.15
N HIS A 155 15.25 -21.24 -8.62
CA HIS A 155 13.94 -21.27 -9.30
C HIS A 155 13.36 -19.86 -9.57
N PRO A 156 12.69 -19.61 -10.72
CA PRO A 156 12.20 -18.28 -11.09
C PRO A 156 11.15 -17.69 -10.13
N VAL A 157 10.24 -18.50 -9.58
CA VAL A 157 9.27 -18.06 -8.56
C VAL A 157 10.00 -17.54 -7.31
N THR A 158 10.99 -18.29 -6.82
CA THR A 158 11.77 -17.94 -5.63
C THR A 158 12.62 -16.69 -5.87
N LYS A 159 13.11 -16.47 -7.11
CA LYS A 159 13.77 -15.21 -7.52
C LYS A 159 12.80 -14.02 -7.52
N LEU A 160 11.61 -14.16 -8.09
CA LEU A 160 10.59 -13.10 -8.12
C LEU A 160 10.15 -12.71 -6.69
N PHE A 161 9.91 -13.70 -5.82
CA PHE A 161 9.61 -13.47 -4.41
C PHE A 161 10.76 -12.79 -3.65
N THR A 162 12.01 -13.21 -3.91
CA THR A 162 13.18 -12.56 -3.29
C THR A 162 13.30 -11.11 -3.76
N PHE A 163 12.97 -10.80 -5.01
CA PHE A 163 12.98 -9.43 -5.51
C PHE A 163 11.94 -8.55 -4.81
N SER A 164 10.70 -8.99 -4.64
CA SER A 164 9.71 -8.23 -3.86
C SER A 164 10.16 -8.05 -2.40
N LEU A 165 10.69 -9.09 -1.75
CA LEU A 165 11.19 -9.00 -0.38
C LEU A 165 12.38 -8.03 -0.23
N VAL A 166 13.27 -7.94 -1.22
CA VAL A 166 14.37 -6.96 -1.23
C VAL A 166 13.83 -5.54 -1.35
N LEU A 167 12.82 -5.31 -2.20
CA LEU A 167 12.20 -3.99 -2.34
C LEU A 167 11.51 -3.56 -1.03
N GLU A 168 10.77 -4.45 -0.39
CA GLU A 168 10.16 -4.24 0.92
C GLU A 168 11.20 -3.83 1.98
N PHE A 169 12.33 -4.54 2.02
CA PHE A 169 13.40 -4.24 2.97
C PHE A 169 14.06 -2.89 2.70
N VAL A 170 14.27 -2.51 1.44
CA VAL A 170 14.83 -1.19 1.08
C VAL A 170 13.83 -0.07 1.39
N ALA A 171 12.54 -0.28 1.12
CA ALA A 171 11.46 0.64 1.49
C ALA A 171 11.43 0.89 3.01
N LEU A 172 11.44 -0.18 3.81
CA LEU A 172 11.54 -0.10 5.27
C LEU A 172 12.82 0.62 5.72
N CYS A 173 13.98 0.37 5.12
CA CYS A 173 15.21 1.09 5.45
C CYS A 173 15.09 2.61 5.20
N PHE A 174 14.47 3.01 4.08
CA PHE A 174 14.24 4.41 3.74
C PHE A 174 13.26 5.07 4.73
N ASN A 175 12.16 4.40 5.07
CA ASN A 175 11.17 4.89 6.02
C ASN A 175 11.70 4.94 7.46
N VAL A 176 12.52 3.99 7.90
CA VAL A 176 13.26 4.07 9.17
C VAL A 176 14.21 5.26 9.17
N LEU A 177 15.04 5.45 8.13
CA LEU A 177 16.03 6.54 8.08
C LEU A 177 15.34 7.93 8.03
N HIS A 178 14.25 8.06 7.27
CA HIS A 178 13.40 9.27 7.30
C HIS A 178 12.89 9.52 8.73
N THR A 179 12.30 8.52 9.37
CA THR A 179 11.62 8.67 10.66
C THR A 179 12.62 8.93 11.80
N VAL A 180 13.81 8.33 11.77
CA VAL A 180 14.91 8.65 12.70
C VAL A 180 15.41 10.08 12.51
N LYS A 181 15.52 10.55 11.27
CA LYS A 181 15.90 11.95 11.00
C LYS A 181 14.83 12.91 11.52
N PHE A 182 13.56 12.64 11.22
CA PHE A 182 12.40 13.42 11.66
C PHE A 182 12.31 13.47 13.19
N ALA A 183 12.59 12.36 13.88
CA ALA A 183 12.66 12.31 15.34
C ALA A 183 13.70 13.29 15.92
N ALA A 184 14.80 13.55 15.20
CA ALA A 184 15.86 14.46 15.64
C ALA A 184 15.59 15.94 15.31
N ASP A 185 14.95 16.25 14.17
CA ASP A 185 14.83 17.64 13.67
C ASP A 185 13.41 18.14 13.36
N GLY A 186 12.41 17.27 13.28
CA GLY A 186 11.03 17.62 12.91
C GLY A 186 10.80 17.85 11.42
N VAL A 187 11.77 17.55 10.55
CA VAL A 187 11.70 17.75 9.09
C VAL A 187 11.94 16.44 8.33
N GLY A 188 12.88 15.61 8.78
CA GLY A 188 13.18 14.34 8.13
C GLY A 188 13.76 14.49 6.72
N PHE A 189 13.52 13.48 5.88
CA PHE A 189 13.93 13.47 4.46
C PHE A 189 12.72 13.17 3.58
N ALA A 190 11.99 14.19 3.14
CA ALA A 190 10.73 14.01 2.39
C ALA A 190 10.88 13.17 1.11
N SER A 191 11.96 13.40 0.33
CA SER A 191 12.25 12.61 -0.87
C SER A 191 12.57 11.14 -0.58
N LEU A 192 13.13 10.84 0.60
CA LEU A 192 13.46 9.47 1.02
C LEU A 192 12.21 8.71 1.46
N ALA A 193 11.27 9.37 2.17
CA ALA A 193 9.95 8.81 2.47
C ALA A 193 9.19 8.49 1.18
N ALA A 194 9.09 9.45 0.26
CA ALA A 194 8.42 9.23 -1.01
C ALA A 194 9.05 8.09 -1.85
N ALA A 195 10.37 7.94 -1.81
CA ALA A 195 11.05 6.80 -2.41
C ALA A 195 10.74 5.48 -1.68
N GLY A 196 10.65 5.50 -0.34
CA GLY A 196 10.25 4.35 0.47
C GLY A 196 8.84 3.87 0.12
N ASP A 197 7.87 4.77 0.13
CA ASP A 197 6.46 4.46 -0.14
C ASP A 197 6.24 3.96 -1.58
N VAL A 198 6.95 4.51 -2.57
CA VAL A 198 6.92 3.97 -3.96
C VAL A 198 7.53 2.57 -4.06
N LEU A 199 8.60 2.28 -3.30
CA LEU A 199 9.21 0.95 -3.27
C LEU A 199 8.32 -0.09 -2.55
N ASP A 200 7.60 0.32 -1.50
CA ASP A 200 6.58 -0.47 -0.80
C ASP A 200 5.41 -0.83 -1.74
N ILE A 201 4.86 0.16 -2.46
CA ILE A 201 3.84 -0.07 -3.50
C ILE A 201 4.36 -1.05 -4.58
N MET A 202 5.60 -0.89 -5.04
CA MET A 202 6.20 -1.79 -6.02
C MET A 202 6.40 -3.21 -5.47
N SER A 203 6.83 -3.34 -4.21
CA SER A 203 6.94 -4.62 -3.50
C SER A 203 5.58 -5.36 -3.44
N ARG A 204 4.54 -4.70 -2.92
CA ARG A 204 3.19 -5.28 -2.77
C ARG A 204 2.55 -5.66 -4.10
N THR A 205 2.74 -4.85 -5.14
CA THR A 205 2.21 -5.16 -6.48
C THR A 205 2.96 -6.35 -7.11
N LEU A 206 4.29 -6.46 -6.93
CA LEU A 206 5.06 -7.65 -7.34
C LEU A 206 4.70 -8.91 -6.55
N PHE A 207 4.41 -8.78 -5.25
CA PHE A 207 3.88 -9.88 -4.44
C PHE A 207 2.50 -10.33 -4.96
N MET A 208 1.62 -9.39 -5.30
CA MET A 208 0.33 -9.72 -5.92
C MET A 208 0.47 -10.43 -7.28
N LEU A 209 1.44 -10.02 -8.11
CA LEU A 209 1.79 -10.72 -9.35
C LEU A 209 2.24 -12.17 -9.06
N LEU A 210 3.12 -12.38 -8.08
CA LEU A 210 3.56 -13.71 -7.64
C LEU A 210 2.36 -14.58 -7.24
N LEU A 211 1.39 -14.04 -6.48
CA LEU A 211 0.17 -14.77 -6.09
C LEU A 211 -0.66 -15.19 -7.32
N LEU A 212 -0.87 -14.30 -8.29
CA LEU A 212 -1.63 -14.60 -9.51
C LEU A 212 -0.93 -15.64 -10.40
N LEU A 213 0.40 -15.57 -10.51
CA LEU A 213 1.20 -16.53 -11.26
C LEU A 213 1.12 -17.94 -10.63
N LEU A 214 1.26 -18.03 -9.31
CA LEU A 214 1.12 -19.29 -8.57
C LEU A 214 -0.30 -19.85 -8.63
N ALA A 215 -1.35 -19.02 -8.55
CA ALA A 215 -2.74 -19.45 -8.70
C ALA A 215 -3.05 -20.02 -10.09
N LYS A 216 -2.41 -19.48 -11.14
CA LYS A 216 -2.43 -20.04 -12.51
C LYS A 216 -1.57 -21.30 -12.68
N GLY A 217 -0.88 -21.76 -11.64
CA GLY A 217 -0.01 -22.92 -11.66
C GLY A 217 1.34 -22.70 -12.35
N TRP A 218 1.76 -21.45 -12.61
CA TRP A 218 3.05 -21.16 -13.22
C TRP A 218 4.20 -21.72 -12.36
N ALA A 219 5.01 -22.58 -12.98
CA ALA A 219 6.11 -23.32 -12.38
C ALA A 219 5.74 -24.29 -11.23
N VAL A 220 4.44 -24.53 -10.99
CA VAL A 220 3.91 -25.58 -10.08
C VAL A 220 3.31 -26.73 -10.90
N THR A 221 2.51 -26.39 -11.90
CA THR A 221 1.77 -27.35 -12.76
C THR A 221 2.07 -27.14 -14.24
N ARG A 222 2.52 -25.94 -14.65
CA ARG A 222 2.88 -25.61 -16.04
C ARG A 222 4.16 -24.78 -16.11
N LEU A 223 5.10 -25.17 -16.97
CA LEU A 223 6.28 -24.36 -17.30
C LEU A 223 5.89 -23.12 -18.13
N GLU A 224 4.88 -23.26 -18.98
CA GLU A 224 4.36 -22.22 -19.87
C GLU A 224 3.08 -21.58 -19.28
N LEU A 225 3.13 -20.27 -19.05
CA LEU A 225 1.99 -19.46 -18.62
C LEU A 225 1.08 -19.13 -19.82
N THR A 226 -0.17 -19.60 -19.80
CA THR A 226 -1.19 -19.23 -20.80
C THR A 226 -1.56 -17.75 -20.67
N TYR A 227 -1.64 -17.01 -21.77
CA TYR A 227 -1.92 -15.57 -21.82
C TYR A 227 -0.97 -14.68 -20.98
N LYS A 228 0.35 -14.93 -21.04
CA LYS A 228 1.41 -14.08 -20.42
C LYS A 228 1.12 -12.56 -20.49
N PRO A 229 0.88 -11.93 -21.67
CA PRO A 229 0.70 -10.47 -21.76
C PRO A 229 -0.51 -9.94 -20.98
N LEU A 230 -1.55 -10.77 -20.76
CA LEU A 230 -2.73 -10.37 -20.01
C LEU A 230 -2.37 -10.18 -18.52
N VAL A 231 -1.71 -11.17 -17.92
CA VAL A 231 -1.34 -11.13 -16.48
C VAL A 231 -0.39 -9.97 -16.19
N PHE A 232 0.65 -9.79 -17.01
CA PHE A 232 1.58 -8.67 -16.86
C PHE A 232 0.92 -7.31 -17.18
N GLY A 233 0.00 -7.24 -18.16
CA GLY A 233 -0.74 -6.02 -18.46
C GLY A 233 -1.66 -5.57 -17.33
N VAL A 234 -2.37 -6.52 -16.69
CA VAL A 234 -3.23 -6.23 -15.52
C VAL A 234 -2.41 -5.83 -14.31
N TRP A 235 -1.29 -6.51 -14.04
CA TRP A 235 -0.35 -6.12 -12.98
C TRP A 235 0.21 -4.71 -13.21
N LEU A 236 0.65 -4.41 -14.43
CA LEU A 236 1.20 -3.09 -14.77
C LEU A 236 0.14 -1.99 -14.64
N ALA A 237 -1.07 -2.22 -15.13
CA ALA A 237 -2.18 -1.29 -14.98
C ALA A 237 -2.53 -1.06 -13.49
N TYR A 238 -2.57 -2.12 -12.69
CA TYR A 238 -2.81 -2.03 -11.24
C TYR A 238 -1.71 -1.22 -10.53
N GLY A 239 -0.44 -1.46 -10.86
CA GLY A 239 0.69 -0.69 -10.34
C GLY A 239 0.66 0.78 -10.74
N ILE A 240 0.32 1.08 -12.00
CA ILE A 240 0.16 2.46 -12.49
C ILE A 240 -0.97 3.17 -11.73
N VAL A 241 -2.13 2.53 -11.54
CA VAL A 241 -3.23 3.11 -10.75
C VAL A 241 -2.78 3.41 -9.32
N HIS A 242 -2.09 2.48 -8.64
CA HIS A 242 -1.55 2.73 -7.31
C HIS A 242 -0.60 3.93 -7.24
N ILE A 243 0.34 4.04 -8.18
CA ILE A 243 1.29 5.16 -8.21
C ILE A 243 0.59 6.49 -8.52
N LEU A 244 -0.39 6.50 -9.43
CA LEU A 244 -1.18 7.71 -9.73
C LEU A 244 -2.00 8.16 -8.52
N LEU A 245 -2.57 7.22 -7.75
CA LEU A 245 -3.37 7.54 -6.57
C LEU A 245 -2.50 7.95 -5.38
N TYR A 246 -1.31 7.37 -5.22
CA TYR A 246 -0.30 7.87 -4.28
C TYR A 246 0.11 9.32 -4.60
N VAL A 247 0.36 9.64 -5.88
CA VAL A 247 0.66 11.02 -6.30
C VAL A 247 -0.53 11.95 -6.02
N TRP A 248 -1.75 11.56 -6.43
CA TRP A 248 -2.96 12.34 -6.15
C TRP A 248 -3.16 12.62 -4.66
N ASN A 249 -3.01 11.60 -3.81
CA ASN A 249 -3.10 11.74 -2.36
C ASN A 249 -2.00 12.66 -1.77
N THR A 250 -0.84 12.74 -2.42
CA THR A 250 0.26 13.61 -2.01
C THR A 250 0.11 15.06 -2.49
N THR A 251 -0.63 15.30 -3.58
CA THR A 251 -0.76 16.64 -4.20
C THR A 251 -2.10 17.33 -3.98
N GLU A 252 -3.21 16.59 -3.90
CA GLU A 252 -4.58 17.15 -3.88
C GLU A 252 -5.25 17.06 -2.50
N VAL A 253 -4.78 16.19 -1.60
CA VAL A 253 -5.33 16.09 -0.23
C VAL A 253 -4.62 17.11 0.66
N ASP A 254 -5.33 18.17 1.02
CA ASP A 254 -4.83 19.18 1.94
C ASP A 254 -4.50 18.57 3.31
N ILE A 255 -3.32 18.87 3.84
CA ILE A 255 -2.81 18.39 5.16
C ILE A 255 -3.75 18.79 6.33
N ILE A 256 -4.65 19.74 6.10
CA ILE A 256 -5.63 20.26 7.07
C ILE A 256 -6.92 19.41 7.08
N GLU A 257 -7.25 18.73 5.99
CA GLU A 257 -8.42 17.84 5.94
C GLU A 257 -8.03 16.44 6.46
N GLU A 258 -8.54 16.08 7.64
CA GLU A 258 -8.32 14.77 8.29
C GLU A 258 -9.11 13.63 7.61
N ILE A 259 -9.02 13.54 6.29
CA ILE A 259 -9.69 12.56 5.45
C ILE A 259 -8.68 11.48 5.06
N ASP A 260 -8.88 10.26 5.52
CA ASP A 260 -8.02 9.14 5.13
C ASP A 260 -8.26 8.71 3.69
N GLU A 261 -7.24 8.11 3.09
CA GLU A 261 -7.27 7.51 1.74
C GLU A 261 -8.57 6.71 1.50
N TYR A 262 -8.97 5.84 2.44
CA TYR A 262 -10.18 5.00 2.31
C TYR A 262 -11.52 5.71 2.53
N GLN A 263 -11.52 6.99 2.92
CA GLN A 263 -12.72 7.83 2.90
C GLN A 263 -12.90 8.54 1.54
N THR A 264 -11.83 8.66 0.75
CA THR A 264 -11.84 9.31 -0.57
C THR A 264 -12.29 8.34 -1.68
N TRP A 265 -12.80 8.87 -2.81
CA TRP A 265 -13.21 8.03 -3.95
C TRP A 265 -12.06 7.15 -4.52
N PRO A 266 -10.78 7.59 -4.54
CA PRO A 266 -9.67 6.73 -4.92
C PRO A 266 -9.45 5.51 -4.04
N GLY A 267 -9.60 5.65 -2.72
CA GLY A 267 -9.49 4.52 -1.79
C GLY A 267 -10.52 3.44 -2.10
N TRP A 268 -11.77 3.83 -2.37
CA TRP A 268 -12.81 2.90 -2.82
C TRP A 268 -12.49 2.24 -4.17
N LEU A 269 -11.85 2.94 -5.10
CA LEU A 269 -11.37 2.34 -6.35
C LEU A 269 -10.29 1.27 -6.10
N ILE A 270 -9.30 1.54 -5.24
CA ILE A 270 -8.25 0.56 -4.88
C ILE A 270 -8.87 -0.69 -4.25
N LEU A 271 -9.85 -0.50 -3.35
CA LEU A 271 -10.57 -1.61 -2.70
C LEU A 271 -11.36 -2.44 -3.72
N ALA A 272 -12.09 -1.80 -4.62
CA ALA A 272 -12.83 -2.48 -5.69
C ALA A 272 -11.89 -3.28 -6.62
N LEU A 273 -10.75 -2.70 -7.02
CA LEU A 273 -9.73 -3.39 -7.81
C LEU A 273 -9.11 -4.58 -7.05
N ARG A 274 -8.84 -4.45 -5.75
CA ARG A 274 -8.31 -5.55 -4.91
C ARG A 274 -9.33 -6.69 -4.78
N VAL A 275 -10.62 -6.39 -4.65
CA VAL A 275 -11.70 -7.39 -4.64
C VAL A 275 -11.87 -8.07 -6.01
N ALA A 276 -11.73 -7.33 -7.11
CA ALA A 276 -11.75 -7.90 -8.46
C ALA A 276 -10.57 -8.86 -8.69
N ILE A 277 -9.35 -8.46 -8.32
CA ILE A 277 -8.15 -9.31 -8.41
C ILE A 277 -8.25 -10.53 -7.48
N MET A 278 -8.77 -10.36 -6.26
CA MET A 278 -9.04 -11.48 -5.35
C MET A 278 -10.05 -12.48 -5.95
N THR A 279 -11.12 -11.99 -6.56
CA THR A 279 -12.13 -12.85 -7.22
C THR A 279 -11.49 -13.64 -8.36
N TRP A 280 -10.66 -12.99 -9.18
CA TRP A 280 -9.90 -13.65 -10.22
C TRP A 280 -8.91 -14.68 -9.67
N PHE A 281 -8.13 -14.33 -8.64
CA PHE A 281 -7.21 -15.25 -7.95
C PHE A 281 -7.92 -16.53 -7.50
N VAL A 282 -9.11 -16.43 -6.89
CA VAL A 282 -9.91 -17.58 -6.47
C VAL A 282 -10.38 -18.43 -7.65
N LEU A 283 -10.81 -17.80 -8.75
CA LEU A 283 -11.25 -18.52 -9.96
C LEU A 283 -10.10 -19.31 -10.60
N GLU A 284 -8.91 -18.71 -10.74
CA GLU A 284 -7.72 -19.38 -11.28
C GLU A 284 -7.23 -20.49 -10.36
N LEU A 285 -7.16 -20.22 -9.05
CA LEU A 285 -6.77 -21.22 -8.06
C LEU A 285 -7.72 -22.42 -8.08
N ARG A 286 -9.04 -22.18 -8.10
CA ARG A 286 -10.05 -23.24 -8.25
C ARG A 286 -9.84 -24.02 -9.55
N ASN A 287 -9.58 -23.33 -10.66
CA ASN A 287 -9.34 -23.97 -11.95
C ASN A 287 -8.11 -24.90 -11.88
N THR A 288 -6.98 -24.41 -11.37
CA THR A 288 -5.75 -25.18 -11.17
C THR A 288 -5.96 -26.38 -10.23
N MET A 289 -6.67 -26.21 -9.12
CA MET A 289 -6.99 -27.30 -8.18
C MET A 289 -7.92 -28.36 -8.79
N MET A 290 -8.80 -28.01 -9.74
CA MET A 290 -9.68 -28.98 -10.41
C MET A 290 -8.95 -29.87 -11.44
N TYR A 291 -7.82 -29.41 -11.99
CA TYR A 291 -7.00 -30.19 -12.93
C TYR A 291 -5.87 -30.98 -12.25
N GLU A 292 -5.38 -30.53 -11.09
CA GLU A 292 -4.27 -31.17 -10.38
C GLU A 292 -4.76 -32.37 -9.54
N HIS A 293 -4.43 -33.58 -9.98
CA HIS A 293 -4.83 -34.83 -9.33
C HIS A 293 -3.84 -35.27 -8.22
N ASN A 294 -2.68 -34.61 -8.10
CA ASN A 294 -1.64 -35.01 -7.16
C ASN A 294 -1.86 -34.43 -5.75
N MET A 295 -2.27 -35.27 -4.80
CA MET A 295 -2.66 -34.89 -3.43
C MET A 295 -1.69 -33.96 -2.69
N PRO A 296 -0.35 -34.12 -2.74
CA PRO A 296 0.59 -33.22 -2.08
C PRO A 296 0.61 -31.82 -2.70
N LYS A 297 0.50 -31.71 -4.04
CA LYS A 297 0.39 -30.42 -4.74
C LYS A 297 -0.93 -29.74 -4.43
N LEU A 298 -2.03 -30.49 -4.37
CA LEU A 298 -3.35 -29.98 -4.00
C LEU A 298 -3.35 -29.43 -2.55
N ASN A 299 -2.75 -30.14 -1.61
CA ASN A 299 -2.59 -29.66 -0.22
C ASN A 299 -1.72 -28.39 -0.15
N PHE A 300 -0.64 -28.30 -0.95
CA PHE A 300 0.15 -27.08 -1.07
C PHE A 300 -0.69 -25.90 -1.59
N LEU A 301 -1.43 -26.10 -2.68
CA LEU A 301 -2.32 -25.08 -3.28
C LEU A 301 -3.42 -24.63 -2.32
N LEU A 302 -3.96 -25.53 -1.51
CA LEU A 302 -4.96 -25.23 -0.49
C LEU A 302 -4.40 -24.30 0.61
N HIS A 303 -3.23 -24.64 1.17
CA HIS A 303 -2.57 -23.80 2.18
C HIS A 303 -2.11 -22.44 1.62
N PHE A 304 -1.55 -22.44 0.40
CA PHE A 304 -1.21 -21.23 -0.34
C PHE A 304 -2.44 -20.34 -0.57
N GLY A 305 -3.55 -20.92 -1.03
CA GLY A 305 -4.82 -20.23 -1.25
C GLY A 305 -5.40 -19.62 0.01
N ALA A 306 -5.46 -20.39 1.10
CA ALA A 306 -5.95 -19.91 2.39
C ALA A 306 -5.11 -18.74 2.93
N SER A 307 -3.78 -18.83 2.90
CA SER A 307 -2.91 -17.74 3.33
C SER A 307 -3.04 -16.50 2.45
N SER A 308 -3.12 -16.68 1.13
CA SER A 308 -3.26 -15.58 0.17
C SER A 308 -4.61 -14.87 0.30
N LEU A 309 -5.68 -15.62 0.60
CA LEU A 309 -7.00 -15.05 0.85
C LEU A 309 -7.02 -14.15 2.08
N VAL A 310 -6.37 -14.54 3.18
CA VAL A 310 -6.21 -13.66 4.35
C VAL A 310 -5.49 -12.36 3.95
N TRP A 311 -4.45 -12.45 3.12
CA TRP A 311 -3.74 -11.28 2.61
C TRP A 311 -4.61 -10.40 1.68
N PHE A 312 -5.47 -10.96 0.83
CA PHE A 312 -6.38 -10.16 0.01
C PHE A 312 -7.47 -9.46 0.85
N VAL A 313 -8.05 -10.18 1.80
CA VAL A 313 -9.25 -9.79 2.56
C VAL A 313 -8.97 -8.77 3.68
N TYR A 314 -7.74 -8.68 4.20
CA TYR A 314 -7.46 -7.73 5.30
C TYR A 314 -7.77 -6.27 4.92
N LEU A 315 -7.43 -5.83 3.69
CA LEU A 315 -7.50 -4.39 3.37
C LEU A 315 -8.95 -3.90 3.30
N PRO A 316 -9.90 -4.59 2.62
CA PRO A 316 -11.33 -4.25 2.72
C PRO A 316 -11.87 -4.25 4.15
N ILE A 317 -11.46 -5.20 5.00
CA ILE A 317 -11.91 -5.25 6.41
C ILE A 317 -11.37 -4.04 7.19
N ILE A 318 -10.08 -3.72 7.07
CA ILE A 318 -9.47 -2.56 7.74
C ILE A 318 -10.11 -1.26 7.28
N ALA A 319 -10.36 -1.09 5.99
CA ALA A 319 -10.98 0.12 5.46
C ALA A 319 -12.36 0.36 6.10
N LEU A 320 -13.20 -0.67 6.24
CA LEU A 320 -14.50 -0.58 6.91
C LEU A 320 -14.38 -0.30 8.42
N ILE A 321 -13.39 -0.90 9.10
CA ILE A 321 -13.13 -0.65 10.53
C ILE A 321 -12.61 0.78 10.75
N ALA A 322 -11.72 1.26 9.88
CA ALA A 322 -11.10 2.58 9.97
C ALA A 322 -12.13 3.71 9.99
N LEU A 323 -13.24 3.57 9.25
CA LEU A 323 -14.35 4.54 9.26
C LEU A 323 -14.90 4.84 10.68
N GLN A 324 -14.81 3.89 11.60
CA GLN A 324 -15.28 4.03 12.99
C GLN A 324 -14.18 4.50 13.96
N ILE A 325 -12.91 4.48 13.55
CA ILE A 325 -11.78 4.93 14.37
C ILE A 325 -11.61 6.44 14.20
N SER A 326 -11.36 7.16 15.29
CA SER A 326 -11.06 8.60 15.26
C SER A 326 -9.73 8.90 14.54
N PRO A 327 -9.62 10.00 13.76
CA PRO A 327 -8.40 10.33 13.00
C PRO A 327 -7.09 10.23 13.80
N LEU A 328 -7.10 10.72 15.05
CA LEU A 328 -6.00 10.68 16.03
C LEU A 328 -5.30 9.31 16.22
N TRP A 329 -6.02 8.20 15.98
CA TRP A 329 -5.50 6.83 16.14
C TRP A 329 -5.48 6.04 14.83
N ARG A 330 -6.24 6.50 13.83
CA ARG A 330 -6.55 5.76 12.61
C ARG A 330 -5.30 5.52 11.76
N PHE A 331 -4.44 6.52 11.58
CA PHE A 331 -3.18 6.39 10.86
C PHE A 331 -2.31 5.24 11.41
N LYS A 332 -2.06 5.22 12.73
CA LYS A 332 -1.26 4.17 13.39
C LYS A 332 -1.89 2.79 13.27
N PHE A 333 -3.22 2.72 13.38
CA PHE A 333 -3.96 1.48 13.26
C PHE A 333 -3.84 0.89 11.85
N ILE A 334 -4.10 1.68 10.80
CA ILE A 334 -3.95 1.26 9.41
C ILE A 334 -2.51 0.83 9.15
N LEU A 335 -1.53 1.66 9.51
CA LEU A 335 -0.10 1.38 9.33
C LEU A 335 0.31 0.05 10.00
N GLY A 336 -0.03 -0.12 11.27
CA GLY A 336 0.35 -1.29 12.06
C GLY A 336 -0.26 -2.59 11.56
N ILE A 337 -1.55 -2.61 11.21
CA ILE A 337 -2.17 -3.83 10.70
C ILE A 337 -1.68 -4.13 9.27
N THR A 338 -1.44 -3.12 8.43
CA THR A 338 -0.94 -3.31 7.05
C THR A 338 0.44 -3.97 7.08
N TYR A 339 1.43 -3.37 7.76
CA TYR A 339 2.75 -3.98 7.91
C TYR A 339 2.71 -5.34 8.64
N SER A 340 1.78 -5.55 9.58
CA SER A 340 1.59 -6.88 10.21
C SER A 340 1.12 -7.94 9.21
N ALA A 341 0.13 -7.61 8.38
CA ALA A 341 -0.47 -8.54 7.43
C ALA A 341 0.47 -8.82 6.24
N ASP A 342 1.22 -7.82 5.79
CA ASP A 342 2.23 -7.98 4.76
C ASP A 342 3.41 -8.80 5.31
N CYS A 343 3.95 -8.48 6.49
CA CYS A 343 5.01 -9.27 7.13
C CYS A 343 4.58 -10.73 7.35
N LEU A 344 3.34 -10.98 7.78
CA LEU A 344 2.78 -12.33 7.90
C LEU A 344 2.79 -13.05 6.54
N ALA A 345 2.32 -12.40 5.48
CA ALA A 345 2.26 -13.00 4.14
C ALA A 345 3.66 -13.28 3.55
N PHE A 346 4.62 -12.39 3.75
CA PHE A 346 6.02 -12.64 3.40
C PHE A 346 6.61 -13.82 4.20
N CYS A 347 6.38 -13.90 5.52
CA CYS A 347 6.80 -15.02 6.35
C CYS A 347 6.19 -16.37 5.91
N VAL A 348 4.87 -16.41 5.65
CA VAL A 348 4.21 -17.64 5.19
C VAL A 348 4.67 -18.02 3.78
N MET A 349 4.86 -17.06 2.87
CA MET A 349 5.38 -17.33 1.53
C MET A 349 6.81 -17.88 1.58
N ALA A 350 7.69 -17.33 2.41
CA ALA A 350 9.05 -17.85 2.62
C ALA A 350 9.03 -19.29 3.18
N HIS A 351 8.07 -19.61 4.06
CA HIS A 351 7.89 -20.98 4.56
C HIS A 351 7.33 -21.94 3.49
N LEU A 352 6.36 -21.50 2.68
CA LEU A 352 5.77 -22.31 1.61
C LEU A 352 6.76 -22.60 0.47
N LEU A 353 7.60 -21.62 0.11
CA LEU A 353 8.63 -21.74 -0.92
C LEU A 353 9.96 -22.32 -0.38
N TRP A 354 10.03 -22.71 0.90
CA TRP A 354 11.26 -23.21 1.52
C TRP A 354 11.80 -24.47 0.84
N PRO A 355 13.13 -24.61 0.60
CA PRO A 355 13.65 -25.58 -0.36
C PRO A 355 13.22 -27.03 -0.17
N THR A 356 13.26 -27.52 1.07
CA THR A 356 12.91 -28.92 1.41
C THR A 356 11.44 -29.27 1.17
N ARG A 357 10.58 -28.27 0.98
CA ARG A 357 9.16 -28.46 0.65
C ARG A 357 8.90 -28.20 -0.82
N SER A 358 9.43 -27.10 -1.35
CA SER A 358 9.11 -26.64 -2.69
C SER A 358 9.71 -27.52 -3.80
N GLU A 359 10.77 -28.29 -3.54
CA GLU A 359 11.25 -29.37 -4.44
C GLU A 359 10.18 -30.46 -4.72
N GLN A 360 9.20 -30.65 -3.82
CA GLN A 360 8.14 -31.65 -3.99
C GLN A 360 6.95 -31.14 -4.82
N TYR A 361 6.84 -29.82 -5.03
CA TYR A 361 5.65 -29.19 -5.61
C TYR A 361 5.94 -28.36 -6.86
N LEU A 362 7.14 -27.74 -6.93
CA LEU A 362 7.59 -26.97 -8.09
C LEU A 362 8.18 -27.90 -9.15
N LEU A 363 7.95 -27.57 -10.42
CA LEU A 363 8.61 -28.26 -11.53
C LEU A 363 10.04 -27.74 -11.63
N LEU A 364 10.97 -28.47 -11.02
CA LEU A 364 12.40 -28.28 -11.23
C LEU A 364 12.71 -28.54 -12.71
N ALA A 365 13.00 -27.49 -13.48
CA ALA A 365 13.51 -27.65 -14.82
C ALA A 365 14.84 -28.44 -14.75
N PRO A 366 14.99 -29.57 -15.49
CA PRO A 366 16.27 -30.26 -15.59
C PRO A 366 17.33 -29.32 -16.15
N SER A 367 18.60 -29.56 -15.81
CA SER A 367 19.72 -28.75 -16.33
C SER A 367 19.84 -28.82 -17.85
N ASP A 368 19.36 -29.90 -18.45
CA ASP A 368 19.45 -30.19 -19.88
C ASP A 368 18.06 -30.15 -20.53
N TYR A 369 17.80 -29.04 -21.20
CA TYR A 369 16.53 -28.70 -21.88
C TYR A 369 16.14 -29.70 -22.99
N THR A 370 17.08 -30.54 -23.44
CA THR A 370 16.88 -31.55 -24.49
C THR A 370 16.44 -32.91 -23.95
N ALA A 371 16.96 -33.35 -22.80
CA ALA A 371 16.72 -34.71 -22.28
C ALA A 371 15.28 -34.93 -21.78
N GLY A 372 14.70 -33.92 -21.13
CA GLY A 372 13.34 -34.01 -20.60
C GLY A 372 12.23 -33.93 -21.65
N ILE A 373 12.54 -33.60 -22.91
CA ILE A 373 11.58 -33.62 -24.02
C ILE A 373 11.52 -35.04 -24.62
N GLU A 374 12.68 -35.69 -24.83
CA GLU A 374 12.74 -37.10 -25.25
C GLU A 374 12.01 -38.03 -24.25
N GLU A 375 12.23 -37.88 -22.94
CA GLU A 375 11.51 -38.71 -21.95
C GLU A 375 9.98 -38.48 -21.92
N LEU A 376 9.50 -37.28 -22.25
CA LEU A 376 8.07 -36.96 -22.28
C LEU A 376 7.39 -37.45 -23.56
N ASP A 377 8.06 -37.37 -24.70
CA ASP A 377 7.57 -37.93 -25.96
C ASP A 377 7.62 -39.48 -25.93
N GLU A 378 8.67 -40.09 -25.36
CA GLU A 378 8.77 -41.56 -25.19
C GLU A 378 7.69 -42.11 -24.22
N PHE A 379 7.29 -41.34 -23.20
CA PHE A 379 6.14 -41.69 -22.37
C PHE A 379 4.80 -41.63 -23.13
N ASN A 380 4.68 -40.71 -24.09
CA ASN A 380 3.48 -40.51 -24.91
C ASN A 380 3.36 -41.54 -26.05
N GLU A 381 4.48 -42.11 -26.51
CA GLU A 381 4.52 -43.24 -27.47
C GLU A 381 4.31 -44.61 -26.79
N SER A 382 4.28 -44.67 -25.46
CA SER A 382 4.19 -45.94 -24.73
C SER A 382 2.81 -46.61 -24.89
N PRO A 383 2.71 -47.97 -24.98
CA PRO A 383 1.54 -48.64 -25.57
C PRO A 383 0.24 -48.64 -24.75
N HIS A 384 0.15 -47.85 -23.69
CA HIS A 384 -0.99 -47.79 -22.78
C HIS A 384 -1.90 -46.57 -22.98
N VAL A 385 -1.57 -45.68 -23.92
CA VAL A 385 -2.43 -44.55 -24.36
C VAL A 385 -3.08 -44.86 -25.71
N VAL A 386 -3.95 -45.88 -25.74
CA VAL A 386 -4.68 -46.28 -26.96
C VAL A 386 -6.00 -45.52 -27.08
N HIS A 387 -6.00 -44.51 -27.95
CA HIS A 387 -7.13 -43.88 -28.69
C HIS A 387 -8.54 -43.83 -28.07
N SER A 388 -9.04 -42.60 -27.88
CA SER A 388 -10.49 -42.28 -27.90
C SER A 388 -10.90 -41.61 -29.22
N ASP A 389 -10.09 -40.69 -29.74
CA ASP A 389 -10.58 -39.65 -30.65
C ASP A 389 -10.06 -39.80 -32.09
N THR A 390 -10.49 -40.85 -32.82
CA THR A 390 -10.36 -40.89 -34.30
C THR A 390 -11.32 -41.89 -34.99
N VAL A 391 -12.64 -41.76 -34.78
CA VAL A 391 -13.65 -42.45 -35.60
C VAL A 391 -14.75 -41.49 -36.07
N ALA A 392 -14.39 -40.56 -36.95
CA ALA A 392 -15.27 -39.92 -37.94
C ALA A 392 -14.41 -39.17 -38.97
N LEU A 393 -14.76 -39.28 -40.26
CA LEU A 393 -14.03 -38.72 -41.42
C LEU A 393 -12.61 -39.31 -41.65
N THR A 394 -12.52 -40.42 -42.38
CA THR A 394 -11.92 -40.44 -43.75
C THR A 394 -12.08 -41.84 -44.38
N THR A 395 -13.28 -42.12 -44.90
CA THR A 395 -13.50 -43.20 -45.90
C THR A 395 -14.36 -42.63 -47.03
N ALA A 396 -13.77 -41.70 -47.79
CA ALA A 396 -14.19 -41.37 -49.14
C ALA A 396 -13.10 -41.92 -50.06
N GLU A 397 -13.43 -43.00 -50.76
CA GLU A 397 -12.48 -43.83 -51.48
C GLU A 397 -11.96 -43.16 -52.75
N SER A 398 -10.74 -43.52 -53.14
CA SER A 398 -10.29 -43.40 -54.53
C SER A 398 -9.54 -44.67 -54.91
N ILE A 399 -9.97 -45.30 -56.02
CA ILE A 399 -9.17 -45.98 -57.07
C ILE A 399 -10.10 -46.77 -58.02
N ASN A 400 -10.15 -46.29 -59.26
CA ASN A 400 -10.27 -46.99 -60.55
C ASN A 400 -11.36 -48.06 -60.82
N ALA A 401 -12.31 -47.66 -61.66
CA ALA A 401 -12.44 -48.06 -63.08
C ALA A 401 -12.78 -49.51 -63.53
N ASP A 402 -13.69 -49.51 -64.52
CA ASP A 402 -13.91 -50.47 -65.62
C ASP A 402 -14.90 -51.65 -65.49
N ASP A 403 -15.61 -51.81 -66.62
CA ASP A 403 -16.39 -52.92 -67.20
C ASP A 403 -17.77 -53.37 -66.66
N GLU A 404 -18.77 -52.88 -67.41
CA GLU A 404 -19.85 -53.62 -68.10
C GLU A 404 -20.95 -54.44 -67.39
N GLU A 405 -22.03 -54.57 -68.15
CA GLU A 405 -23.36 -55.12 -67.89
C GLU A 405 -23.41 -56.54 -67.30
N VAL A 406 -24.54 -56.86 -66.62
CA VAL A 406 -25.53 -57.82 -67.14
C VAL A 406 -26.76 -57.92 -66.22
N ILE A 407 -27.94 -57.91 -66.84
CA ILE A 407 -29.25 -58.13 -66.21
C ILE A 407 -29.47 -59.63 -65.96
N PHE A 408 -29.97 -60.04 -64.80
CA PHE A 408 -30.91 -61.18 -64.72
C PHE A 408 -31.92 -61.06 -63.56
N THR A 409 -33.06 -61.75 -63.70
CA THR A 409 -34.30 -61.54 -62.93
C THR A 409 -34.87 -62.83 -62.34
N ARG A 410 -35.72 -62.70 -61.29
CA ARG A 410 -36.67 -63.72 -60.76
C ARG A 410 -36.06 -64.98 -60.10
N ALA A 411 -36.73 -65.72 -59.22
CA ALA A 411 -38.08 -65.60 -58.64
C ALA A 411 -38.23 -66.24 -57.23
N ALA A 412 -39.05 -65.61 -56.39
CA ALA A 412 -40.19 -66.14 -55.61
C ALA A 412 -40.23 -67.54 -54.96
N LEU A 413 -40.50 -67.56 -53.65
CA LEU A 413 -41.32 -68.54 -52.88
C LEU A 413 -41.56 -67.99 -51.45
N LYS A 414 -42.63 -68.23 -50.67
CA LYS A 414 -44.11 -68.18 -50.82
C LYS A 414 -44.72 -68.51 -49.43
N ASN A 415 -45.62 -67.64 -48.93
CA ASN A 415 -46.68 -67.86 -47.91
C ASN A 415 -46.39 -68.19 -46.42
N GLY A 416 -47.24 -67.62 -45.53
CA GLY A 416 -47.44 -68.03 -44.13
C GLY A 416 -47.74 -66.87 -43.15
N SER A 417 -48.85 -66.10 -43.22
CA SER A 417 -50.26 -66.45 -42.88
C SER A 417 -50.67 -66.24 -41.40
N ILE A 418 -51.33 -65.09 -41.10
CA ILE A 418 -52.47 -64.80 -40.16
C ILE A 418 -52.84 -65.82 -39.06
N TYR A 419 -53.18 -65.45 -37.81
CA TYR A 419 -54.00 -64.32 -37.27
C TYR A 419 -53.48 -63.79 -35.89
N SER A 420 -54.05 -62.80 -35.16
CA SER A 420 -55.31 -62.01 -35.30
C SER A 420 -55.18 -60.58 -34.72
#